data_AF-A0A7R9YCL3-F1
#
_entry.id   AF-A0A7R9YCL3-F1
#
_cell.length_a   1.000
_cell.length_b   1.000
_cell.length_c   1.000
_cell.angle_alpha   90.00
_cell.angle_beta   90.00
_cell.angle_gamma   90.00
#
_symmetry.space_group_name_H-M   'P 1'
#
loop_
_entity.id
_entity.type
_entity.pdbx_description
1 polymer ?
#
loop_
_entity_poly.entity_id
_entity_poly.type
_entity_poly.pdbx_seq_one_letter_code
_entity_poly.pdbx_strand_id
1 'polypeptide(L)'
;VLDIVGLAANLYRRGVPYVRVPTTLLAIVDASVGVKNGVDYPCIAKGPQKNRMGSFYAPAAALLDKSFIATQDERNIINGMGEIMKLALVRDARLFDLLEDHGERLVQEQYQGEDDVADEIIERSIQVMLEELGPNLWEAKLERCVDY
;
A
#
# COMPACT_ATOMS: atom_id res chain seq x y z
N VAL A 1 10.24 -4.09 2.48
CA VAL A 1 10.55 -5.53 2.30
C VAL A 1 9.87 -6.10 1.07
N LEU A 2 8.54 -5.94 0.94
CA LEU A 2 7.73 -6.52 -0.15
C LEU A 2 8.29 -6.21 -1.55
N ASP A 3 8.63 -4.96 -1.82
CA ASP A 3 9.17 -4.52 -3.13
C ASP A 3 10.48 -5.22 -3.50
N ILE A 4 11.44 -5.27 -2.58
CA ILE A 4 12.76 -5.86 -2.81
C ILE A 4 12.60 -7.36 -3.07
N VAL A 5 11.79 -8.04 -2.25
CA VAL A 5 11.55 -9.49 -2.38
C VAL A 5 10.79 -9.80 -3.66
N GLY A 6 9.77 -9.01 -4.02
CA GLY A 6 9.02 -9.21 -5.26
C GLY A 6 9.87 -8.96 -6.52
N LEU A 7 10.75 -7.96 -6.50
CA LEU A 7 11.72 -7.77 -7.58
C LEU A 7 12.71 -8.94 -7.65
N ALA A 8 13.23 -9.41 -6.51
CA ALA A 8 14.10 -10.58 -6.47
C ALA A 8 13.40 -11.84 -6.99
N ALA A 9 12.14 -12.06 -6.65
CA ALA A 9 11.33 -13.18 -7.13
C ALA A 9 11.09 -13.12 -8.65
N ASN A 10 10.86 -11.92 -9.20
CA ASN A 10 10.77 -11.72 -10.65
C ASN A 10 12.08 -12.05 -11.38
N LEU A 11 13.22 -11.62 -10.84
CA LEU A 11 14.53 -11.83 -11.46
C LEU A 11 15.02 -13.27 -11.30
N TYR A 12 14.72 -13.91 -10.17
CA TYR A 12 15.21 -15.24 -9.86
C TYR A 12 14.66 -16.26 -10.87
N ARG A 13 15.55 -16.80 -11.71
CA ARG A 13 15.21 -17.70 -12.82
C ARG A 13 14.12 -17.16 -13.76
N ARG A 14 14.03 -15.82 -13.90
CA ARG A 14 13.00 -15.10 -14.68
C ARG A 14 11.57 -15.26 -14.13
N GLY A 15 11.43 -15.61 -12.86
CA GLY A 15 10.16 -15.63 -12.15
C GLY A 15 10.01 -16.85 -11.28
N VAL A 16 9.79 -16.63 -9.99
CA VAL A 16 9.30 -17.66 -9.04
C VAL A 16 8.11 -17.12 -8.25
N PRO A 17 7.06 -17.94 -8.01
CA PRO A 17 5.93 -17.52 -7.20
C PRO A 17 6.35 -17.11 -5.79
N TYR A 18 5.67 -16.11 -5.25
CA TYR A 18 5.87 -15.62 -3.89
C TYR A 18 4.55 -15.14 -3.30
N VAL A 19 4.50 -15.01 -1.97
CA VAL A 19 3.34 -14.51 -1.23
C VAL A 19 3.79 -13.27 -0.45
N ARG A 20 2.92 -12.27 -0.36
CA ARG A 20 3.15 -11.09 0.50
C ARG A 20 2.41 -11.25 1.81
N VAL A 21 3.08 -10.91 2.90
CA VAL A 21 2.46 -10.77 4.23
C VAL A 21 2.80 -9.36 4.71
N PRO A 22 1.99 -8.35 4.37
CA PRO A 22 2.22 -6.98 4.84
C PRO A 22 2.01 -6.88 6.34
N THR A 23 2.97 -6.27 7.03
CA THR A 23 2.94 -6.08 8.48
C THR A 23 2.84 -4.60 8.88
N THR A 24 2.84 -3.69 7.89
CA THR A 24 2.65 -2.26 8.11
C THR A 24 1.28 -1.82 7.61
N LEU A 25 0.67 -0.78 8.21
CA LEU A 25 -0.61 -0.24 7.71
C LEU A 25 -0.49 0.18 6.24
N LEU A 26 0.58 0.92 5.94
CA LEU A 26 0.95 1.31 4.58
C LEU A 26 0.99 0.12 3.61
N ALA A 27 1.61 -0.99 4.03
CA ALA A 27 1.73 -2.14 3.15
C ALA A 27 0.40 -2.88 2.97
N ILE A 28 -0.48 -2.88 3.98
CA ILE A 28 -1.81 -3.49 3.89
C ILE A 28 -2.67 -2.76 2.86
N VAL A 29 -2.69 -1.42 2.91
CA VAL A 29 -3.61 -0.62 2.08
C VAL A 29 -3.06 -0.26 0.69
N ASP A 30 -1.74 -0.35 0.48
CA ASP A 30 -1.11 0.05 -0.80
C ASP A 30 -0.07 -0.97 -1.30
N ALA A 31 1.11 -1.02 -0.67
CA ALA A 31 2.27 -1.70 -1.26
C ALA A 31 2.08 -3.21 -1.53
N SER A 32 1.16 -3.87 -0.83
CA SER A 32 0.83 -5.29 -1.07
C SER A 32 -0.24 -5.51 -2.14
N VAL A 33 -1.09 -4.51 -2.42
CA VAL A 33 -2.28 -4.60 -3.27
C VAL A 33 -1.90 -4.65 -4.75
N GLY A 34 -0.96 -3.79 -5.18
CA GLY A 34 -0.53 -3.72 -6.57
C GLY A 34 0.47 -4.79 -6.98
N VAL A 35 0.96 -4.74 -8.22
CA VAL A 35 1.99 -5.67 -8.74
C VAL A 35 3.36 -5.03 -8.88
N LYS A 36 3.48 -3.76 -8.50
CA LYS A 36 4.71 -3.01 -8.61
C LYS A 36 5.71 -3.51 -7.58
N ASN A 37 6.95 -3.62 -8.01
CA ASN A 37 8.10 -3.90 -7.17
C ASN A 37 9.23 -2.97 -7.62
N GLY A 38 10.04 -2.46 -6.69
CA GLY A 38 11.07 -1.50 -7.03
C GLY A 38 12.21 -1.40 -6.03
N VAL A 39 13.32 -0.85 -6.50
CA VAL A 39 14.46 -0.44 -5.69
C VAL A 39 14.92 0.95 -6.13
N ASP A 40 15.48 1.68 -5.17
CA ASP A 40 16.05 2.99 -5.43
C ASP A 40 17.37 2.83 -6.17
N TYR A 41 17.64 3.72 -7.13
CA TYR A 41 18.88 3.71 -7.90
C TYR A 41 19.79 4.85 -7.44
N PRO A 42 21.02 4.56 -6.97
CA PRO A 42 21.99 5.59 -6.62
C PRO A 42 22.61 6.15 -7.91
N CYS A 43 22.06 7.25 -8.43
CA CYS A 43 22.61 7.93 -9.59
C CYS A 43 23.60 9.02 -9.15
N ILE A 44 24.87 8.90 -9.58
CA ILE A 44 25.93 9.86 -9.24
C ILE A 44 25.65 11.25 -9.82
N ALA A 45 25.05 11.34 -11.00
CA ALA A 45 24.84 12.62 -11.70
C ALA A 45 23.55 13.37 -11.31
N LYS A 46 22.54 12.68 -10.76
CA LYS A 46 21.20 13.25 -10.51
C LYS A 46 20.68 13.02 -9.09
N GLY A 47 21.51 12.48 -8.20
CA GLY A 47 21.12 12.07 -6.86
C GLY A 47 20.32 10.75 -6.83
N PRO A 48 19.92 10.29 -5.63
CA PRO A 48 19.13 9.08 -5.47
C PRO A 48 17.77 9.18 -6.20
N GLN A 49 17.38 8.12 -6.88
CA GLN A 49 16.14 8.09 -7.66
C GLN A 49 15.21 7.01 -7.10
N LYS A 50 14.06 7.43 -6.59
CA LYS A 50 13.08 6.54 -5.98
C LYS A 50 12.54 5.53 -7.00
N ASN A 51 12.50 4.25 -6.63
CA ASN A 51 11.87 3.15 -7.36
C ASN A 51 12.24 3.11 -8.86
N ARG A 52 13.47 3.50 -9.20
CA ARG A 52 13.89 3.68 -10.60
C ARG A 52 14.07 2.36 -11.35
N MET A 53 14.42 1.30 -10.64
CA MET A 53 14.51 -0.04 -11.20
C MET A 53 13.44 -0.91 -10.55
N GLY A 54 12.65 -1.61 -11.36
CA GLY A 54 11.49 -2.34 -10.86
C GLY A 54 10.88 -3.28 -11.87
N SER A 55 9.76 -3.90 -11.48
CA SER A 55 8.99 -4.81 -12.31
C SER A 55 7.51 -4.76 -11.95
N PHE A 56 6.66 -5.12 -12.92
CA PHE A 56 5.26 -5.47 -12.69
C PHE A 56 5.18 -7.00 -12.56
N TYR A 57 5.22 -7.50 -11.33
CA TYR A 57 5.20 -8.93 -11.03
C TYR A 57 4.24 -9.20 -9.87
N ALA A 58 3.14 -9.88 -10.17
CA ALA A 58 2.09 -10.13 -9.19
C ALA A 58 2.53 -11.21 -8.18
N PRO A 59 2.24 -11.03 -6.88
CA PRO A 59 2.32 -12.12 -5.93
C PRO A 59 1.23 -13.17 -6.22
N ALA A 60 1.46 -14.42 -5.81
CA ALA A 60 0.43 -15.46 -5.87
C ALA A 60 -0.72 -15.19 -4.89
N ALA A 61 -0.42 -14.53 -3.77
CA ALA A 61 -1.38 -14.06 -2.78
C ALA A 61 -0.79 -12.93 -1.93
N ALA A 62 -1.65 -12.09 -1.36
CA ALA A 62 -1.33 -11.21 -0.24
C ALA A 62 -2.22 -11.62 0.95
N LEU A 63 -1.61 -11.90 2.10
CA LEU A 63 -2.30 -12.32 3.32
C LEU A 63 -2.33 -11.14 4.29
N LEU A 64 -3.49 -10.50 4.40
CA LEU A 64 -3.68 -9.30 5.20
C LEU A 64 -4.12 -9.70 6.62
N ASP A 65 -3.33 -9.32 7.62
CA ASP A 65 -3.66 -9.52 9.03
C ASP A 65 -3.44 -8.20 9.78
N LYS A 66 -4.54 -7.58 10.21
CA LYS A 66 -4.51 -6.28 10.90
C LYS A 66 -3.86 -6.35 12.28
N SER A 67 -3.71 -7.54 12.87
CA SER A 67 -3.08 -7.70 14.18
C SER A 67 -1.59 -7.30 14.16
N PHE A 68 -0.93 -7.32 12.99
CA PHE A 68 0.42 -6.79 12.85
C PHE A 68 0.50 -5.28 13.11
N ILE A 69 -0.60 -4.54 12.97
CA ILE A 69 -0.64 -3.09 13.24
C ILE A 69 -0.46 -2.78 14.73
N ALA A 70 -0.88 -3.67 15.62
CA ALA A 70 -0.79 -3.51 17.07
C ALA A 70 0.64 -3.27 17.61
N THR A 71 1.68 -3.60 16.82
CA THR A 71 3.09 -3.42 17.23
C THR A 71 3.81 -2.30 16.47
N GLN A 72 3.13 -1.59 15.56
CA GLN A 72 3.69 -0.44 14.88
C GLN A 72 3.74 0.77 15.80
N ASP A 73 4.80 1.57 15.69
CA ASP A 73 4.83 2.88 16.31
C ASP A 73 3.82 3.84 15.65
N GLU A 74 3.45 4.88 16.39
CA GLU A 74 2.53 5.93 15.93
C GLU A 74 2.96 6.52 14.59
N ARG A 75 4.27 6.74 14.41
CA ARG A 75 4.83 7.30 13.18
C ARG A 75 4.52 6.44 11.95
N ASN A 76 4.65 5.12 12.04
CA ASN A 76 4.37 4.22 10.92
C ASN A 76 2.86 4.10 10.64
N ILE A 77 2.03 4.20 11.67
CA ILE A 77 0.57 4.26 11.49
C ILE A 77 0.19 5.54 10.74
N ILE A 78 0.67 6.71 11.19
CA ILE A 78 0.44 7.99 10.51
C ILE A 78 0.95 7.97 9.07
N ASN A 79 2.09 7.30 8.82
CA ASN A 79 2.60 7.11 7.46
C ASN A 79 1.60 6.35 6.58
N GLY A 80 1.07 5.21 7.07
CA GLY A 80 0.02 4.46 6.37
C GLY A 80 -1.24 5.28 6.13
N MET A 81 -1.67 6.08 7.11
CA MET A 81 -2.82 6.97 6.98
C MET A 81 -2.66 8.02 5.89
N GLY A 82 -1.42 8.44 5.57
CA GLY A 82 -1.16 9.34 4.45
C GLY A 82 -1.66 8.78 3.12
N GLU A 83 -1.41 7.49 2.86
CA GLU A 83 -1.92 6.82 1.64
C GLU A 83 -3.43 6.60 1.68
N ILE A 84 -4.00 6.29 2.84
CA ILE A 84 -5.47 6.16 2.99
C ILE A 84 -6.14 7.51 2.69
N MET A 85 -5.60 8.60 3.23
CA MET A 85 -6.09 9.97 2.98
C MET A 85 -5.97 10.34 1.49
N LYS A 86 -4.87 9.97 0.82
CA LYS A 86 -4.74 10.14 -0.63
C LYS A 86 -5.91 9.51 -1.38
N LEU A 87 -6.23 8.25 -1.07
CA LEU A 87 -7.33 7.51 -1.70
C LEU A 87 -8.69 8.16 -1.42
N ALA A 88 -8.91 8.58 -0.17
CA ALA A 88 -10.11 9.28 0.24
C ALA A 88 -10.35 10.55 -0.60
N LEU A 89 -9.32 11.39 -0.74
CA LEU A 89 -9.39 12.66 -1.47
C LEU A 89 -9.70 12.50 -2.96
N VAL A 90 -9.26 11.40 -3.58
CA VAL A 90 -9.39 11.21 -5.04
C VAL A 90 -10.59 10.37 -5.45
N ARG A 91 -11.15 9.54 -4.54
CA ARG A 91 -12.12 8.51 -4.91
C ARG A 91 -13.20 8.15 -3.89
N ASP A 92 -13.03 8.37 -2.59
CA ASP A 92 -14.02 7.90 -1.60
C ASP A 92 -14.30 8.96 -0.52
N ALA A 93 -15.42 9.67 -0.68
CA ALA A 93 -15.89 10.66 0.29
C ALA A 93 -16.26 10.05 1.65
N ARG A 94 -16.78 8.82 1.68
CA ARG A 94 -17.08 8.14 2.95
C ARG A 94 -15.80 7.78 3.68
N LEU A 95 -14.77 7.34 2.95
CA LEU A 95 -13.44 7.11 3.52
C LEU A 95 -12.85 8.41 4.11
N PHE A 96 -13.10 9.55 3.45
CA PHE A 96 -12.70 10.86 3.96
C PHE A 96 -13.41 11.18 5.29
N ASP A 97 -14.75 11.07 5.32
CA ASP A 97 -15.55 11.34 6.53
C ASP A 97 -15.10 10.44 7.71
N LEU A 98 -14.85 9.16 7.44
CA LEU A 98 -14.37 8.22 8.46
C LEU A 98 -13.00 8.62 9.03
N LEU A 99 -12.09 9.13 8.21
CA LEU A 99 -10.79 9.62 8.66
C LEU A 99 -10.90 10.92 9.45
N GLU A 100 -11.80 11.81 9.05
CA GLU A 100 -12.07 13.06 9.77
C GLU A 100 -12.66 12.79 11.15
N ASP A 101 -13.65 11.90 11.24
CA ASP A 101 -14.37 11.59 12.48
C ASP A 101 -13.56 10.71 13.45
N HIS A 102 -12.71 9.82 12.95
CA HIS A 102 -12.08 8.76 13.75
C HIS A 102 -10.56 8.71 13.70
N GLY A 103 -9.90 9.52 12.87
CA GLY A 103 -8.46 9.41 12.60
C GLY A 103 -7.58 9.44 13.85
N GLU A 104 -7.80 10.40 14.75
CA GLU A 104 -7.01 10.52 15.98
C GLU A 104 -7.14 9.28 16.88
N ARG A 105 -8.37 8.78 17.05
CA ARG A 105 -8.64 7.56 17.84
C ARG A 105 -7.95 6.34 17.22
N LEU A 106 -8.04 6.18 15.89
CA LEU A 106 -7.45 5.04 15.19
C LEU A 106 -5.93 4.98 15.32
N VAL A 107 -5.27 6.15 15.37
CA VAL A 107 -3.83 6.24 15.67
C VAL A 107 -3.53 5.76 17.09
N GLN A 108 -4.28 6.27 18.08
CA GLN A 108 -4.09 5.94 19.50
C GLN A 108 -4.34 4.45 19.78
N GLU A 109 -5.34 3.86 19.13
CA GLU A 109 -5.72 2.45 19.28
C GLU A 109 -4.97 1.52 18.32
N GLN A 110 -4.04 2.04 17.50
CA GLN A 110 -3.27 1.27 16.52
C GLN A 110 -4.16 0.41 15.59
N TYR A 111 -5.32 0.94 15.20
CA TYR A 111 -6.33 0.22 14.40
C TYR A 111 -6.84 -1.09 15.06
N GLN A 112 -6.74 -1.23 16.38
CA GLN A 112 -7.20 -2.41 17.14
C GLN A 112 -8.51 -2.19 17.91
N GLY A 113 -9.26 -1.13 17.59
CA GLY A 113 -10.58 -0.87 18.20
C GLY A 113 -11.53 -2.05 18.04
N GLU A 114 -12.48 -2.18 18.98
CA GLU A 114 -13.48 -3.27 18.98
C GLU A 114 -14.62 -3.05 17.98
N ASP A 115 -14.73 -1.85 17.41
CA ASP A 115 -15.69 -1.52 16.37
C ASP A 115 -15.16 -1.82 14.96
N ASP A 116 -16.07 -1.78 13.98
CA ASP A 116 -15.77 -2.12 12.59
C ASP A 116 -15.16 -0.94 11.80
N VAL A 117 -14.91 0.22 12.42
CA VAL A 117 -14.46 1.43 11.71
C VAL A 117 -13.09 1.21 11.07
N ALA A 118 -12.17 0.59 11.81
CA ALA A 118 -10.83 0.27 11.31
C ALA A 118 -10.89 -0.66 10.09
N ASP A 119 -11.78 -1.66 10.14
CA ASP A 119 -11.97 -2.63 9.06
C ASP A 119 -12.61 -1.96 7.84
N GLU A 120 -13.64 -1.13 8.03
CA GLU A 120 -14.27 -0.38 6.94
C GLU A 120 -13.24 0.50 6.21
N ILE A 121 -12.38 1.21 6.94
CA ILE A 121 -11.32 2.06 6.36
C ILE A 121 -10.32 1.24 5.55
N ILE A 122 -9.85 0.12 6.10
CA ILE A 122 -8.88 -0.75 5.42
C ILE A 122 -9.51 -1.35 4.16
N GLU A 123 -10.71 -1.89 4.25
CA GLU A 123 -11.44 -2.50 3.14
C GLU A 123 -11.70 -1.51 2.01
N ARG A 124 -12.20 -0.31 2.33
CA ARG A 124 -12.43 0.76 1.34
C ARG A 124 -11.14 1.17 0.64
N SER A 125 -10.05 1.33 1.40
CA SER A 125 -8.75 1.69 0.83
C SER A 125 -8.27 0.65 -0.20
N ILE A 126 -8.35 -0.63 0.17
CA ILE A 126 -7.96 -1.73 -0.72
C ILE A 126 -8.89 -1.77 -1.94
N GLN A 127 -10.20 -1.61 -1.74
CA GLN A 127 -11.18 -1.64 -2.83
C GLN A 127 -10.91 -0.53 -3.85
N VAL A 128 -10.73 0.71 -3.40
CA VAL A 128 -10.39 1.85 -4.26
C VAL A 128 -9.08 1.59 -5.02
N MET A 129 -8.05 1.08 -4.32
CA MET A 129 -6.77 0.76 -4.95
C MET A 129 -6.92 -0.32 -6.03
N LEU A 130 -7.70 -1.37 -5.78
CA LEU A 130 -7.96 -2.44 -6.74
C LEU A 130 -8.74 -1.94 -7.96
N GLU A 131 -9.74 -1.07 -7.76
CA GLU A 131 -10.52 -0.47 -8.85
C GLU A 131 -9.66 0.39 -9.78
N GLU A 132 -8.67 1.10 -9.22
CA GLU A 132 -7.76 1.94 -10.01
C GLU A 132 -6.62 1.14 -10.68
N LEU A 133 -6.10 0.10 -10.02
CA LEU A 133 -5.00 -0.70 -10.56
C LEU A 133 -5.48 -1.80 -11.52
N GLY A 134 -6.62 -2.44 -11.25
CA GLY A 134 -7.11 -3.60 -11.99
C GLY A 134 -7.19 -3.37 -13.51
N PRO A 135 -7.82 -2.28 -13.98
CA PRO A 135 -7.92 -1.96 -15.41
C PRO A 135 -6.61 -1.50 -16.06
N ASN A 136 -5.57 -1.16 -15.28
CA ASN A 136 -4.36 -0.49 -15.78
C ASN A 136 -3.08 -1.01 -15.09
N LEU A 137 -2.97 -2.32 -14.95
CA LEU A 137 -1.98 -2.99 -14.10
C LEU A 137 -0.51 -2.68 -14.46
N TRP A 138 -0.24 -2.40 -15.74
CA TRP A 138 1.09 -2.06 -16.28
C TRP A 138 1.28 -0.57 -16.55
N GLU A 139 0.36 0.27 -16.07
CA GLU A 139 0.41 1.73 -16.27
C GLU A 139 0.48 2.15 -17.74
N ALA A 140 -0.22 1.44 -18.62
CA ALA A 140 -0.32 1.81 -20.04
C ALA A 140 -1.00 3.19 -20.21
N LYS A 141 -1.95 3.52 -19.32
CA LYS A 141 -2.51 4.87 -19.18
C LYS A 141 -1.79 5.60 -18.04
N LEU A 142 -1.19 6.76 -18.32
CA LEU A 142 -0.39 7.52 -17.35
C LEU A 142 -1.21 8.50 -16.49
N GLU A 143 -2.44 8.82 -16.89
CA GLU A 143 -3.38 9.57 -16.05
C GLU A 143 -3.93 8.62 -14.97
N ARG A 144 -3.37 8.70 -13.77
CA ARG A 144 -3.66 7.77 -12.67
C ARG A 144 -3.97 8.59 -11.42
N CYS A 145 -5.16 8.43 -10.86
CA CYS A 145 -5.54 9.23 -9.68
C CYS A 145 -4.77 8.82 -8.42
N VAL A 146 -4.34 7.55 -8.35
CA VAL A 146 -3.54 7.02 -7.24
C VAL A 146 -2.10 7.57 -7.18
N ASP A 147 -1.71 8.39 -8.15
CA ASP A 147 -0.42 9.12 -8.18
C ASP A 147 -0.52 10.54 -7.60
N TYR A 148 -1.71 10.97 -7.13
CA TYR A 148 -1.93 12.21 -6.35
C TYR A 148 -1.07 12.24 -5.09
#